data_AF-A0AA92C7M0-F1
#
_entry.id   AF-A0AA92C7M0-F1
#
_cell.length_a   1.000
_cell.length_b   1.000
_cell.length_c   1.000
_cell.angle_alpha   90.00
_cell.angle_beta   90.00
_cell.angle_gamma   90.00
#
_symmetry.space_group_name_H-M   'P 1'
#
loop_
_entity.id
_entity.type
_entity.pdbx_description
1 polymer ?
#
loop_
_entity_poly.entity_id
_entity_poly.type
_entity_poly.pdbx_seq_one_letter_code
_entity_poly.pdbx_strand_id
1 'polypeptide(L)'
;MNRSILRFSAALASGLIFGLGLSLSGMLNPARVQAFLDVFGNWDPSLAFVLGGAVLVAFIGVRAAQHMGHPVLDDMFHLPTNQKIDAPLIIGSALFGLGWGLGGFCPGPAIASLSVTALTSGAPQVILFILAMLLGMTLHDRLWSRRP
;
A
#
# COMPACT_ATOMS: atom_id res chain seq x y z
N MET A 1 -21.68 17.68 -15.21
CA MET A 1 -21.29 17.05 -13.92
C MET A 1 -19.83 17.39 -13.66
N ASN A 2 -19.50 18.06 -12.54
CA ASN A 2 -18.15 18.55 -12.29
C ASN A 2 -17.14 17.38 -12.29
N ARG A 3 -16.09 17.45 -13.13
CA ARG A 3 -15.02 16.43 -13.18
C ARG A 3 -14.45 16.14 -11.79
N SER A 4 -14.36 17.13 -10.92
CA SER A 4 -13.91 16.97 -9.52
C SER A 4 -14.82 16.04 -8.71
N ILE A 5 -16.15 16.14 -8.86
CA ILE A 5 -17.11 15.27 -8.15
C ILE A 5 -16.98 13.82 -8.64
N LEU A 6 -16.79 13.62 -9.94
CA LEU A 6 -16.51 12.30 -10.53
C LEU A 6 -15.19 11.71 -10.01
N ARG A 7 -14.13 12.53 -9.89
CA ARG A 7 -12.84 12.09 -9.31
C ARG A 7 -12.98 11.68 -7.85
N PHE A 8 -13.65 12.48 -7.03
CA PHE A 8 -13.86 12.16 -5.61
C PHE A 8 -14.71 10.91 -5.41
N SER A 9 -15.79 10.77 -6.17
CA SER A 9 -16.65 9.57 -6.09
C SER A 9 -15.91 8.31 -6.57
N ALA A 10 -15.12 8.39 -7.64
CA ALA A 10 -14.28 7.29 -8.09
C ALA A 10 -13.21 6.91 -7.06
N ALA A 11 -12.56 7.88 -6.44
CA ALA A 11 -11.56 7.66 -5.38
C ALA A 11 -12.18 7.05 -4.11
N LEU A 12 -13.37 7.49 -3.72
CA LEU A 12 -14.10 6.93 -2.59
C LEU A 12 -14.54 5.50 -2.87
N ALA A 13 -15.09 5.24 -4.05
CA ALA A 13 -15.53 3.91 -4.48
C ALA A 13 -14.35 2.93 -4.55
N SER A 14 -13.21 3.34 -5.13
CA SER A 14 -12.02 2.50 -5.20
C SER A 14 -11.45 2.23 -3.81
N GLY A 15 -11.41 3.23 -2.93
CA GLY A 15 -11.00 3.09 -1.53
C GLY A 15 -11.90 2.13 -0.74
N LEU A 16 -13.21 2.21 -0.92
CA LEU A 16 -14.19 1.30 -0.31
C LEU A 16 -14.02 -0.13 -0.80
N ILE A 17 -13.89 -0.34 -2.12
CA ILE A 17 -13.67 -1.67 -2.71
C ILE A 17 -12.36 -2.26 -2.19
N PHE A 18 -11.30 -1.46 -2.13
CA PHE A 18 -10.00 -1.89 -1.62
C PHE A 18 -10.05 -2.27 -0.14
N GLY A 19 -10.63 -1.41 0.71
CA GLY A 19 -10.79 -1.68 2.14
C GLY A 19 -11.65 -2.91 2.42
N LEU A 20 -12.77 -3.07 1.70
CA LEU A 20 -13.62 -4.26 1.78
C LEU A 20 -12.87 -5.52 1.35
N GLY A 21 -12.10 -5.46 0.26
CA GLY A 21 -11.26 -6.57 -0.20
C GLY A 21 -10.19 -6.97 0.82
N LEU A 22 -9.56 -6.01 1.48
CA LEU A 22 -8.58 -6.26 2.55
C LEU A 22 -9.23 -6.88 3.80
N SER A 23 -10.43 -6.43 4.16
CA SER A 23 -11.19 -6.99 5.27
C SER A 23 -11.63 -8.42 4.99
N LEU A 24 -12.21 -8.68 3.81
CA LEU A 24 -12.66 -10.02 3.37
C LEU A 24 -11.51 -11.01 3.22
N SER A 25 -10.37 -10.59 2.67
CA SER A 25 -9.16 -11.42 2.59
C SER A 25 -8.50 -11.63 3.95
N GLY A 26 -8.88 -10.84 4.96
CA GLY A 26 -8.31 -10.80 6.30
C GLY A 26 -6.79 -10.58 6.32
N MET A 27 -6.30 -9.80 5.36
CA MET A 27 -4.94 -9.23 5.33
C MET A 27 -4.71 -8.19 6.44
N LEU A 28 -5.77 -7.78 7.14
CA LEU A 28 -5.69 -6.90 8.31
C LEU A 28 -4.98 -7.56 9.50
N ASN A 29 -4.83 -8.88 9.51
CA ASN A 29 -4.14 -9.60 10.58
C ASN A 29 -2.63 -9.73 10.29
N PRO A 30 -1.74 -9.11 11.09
CA PRO A 30 -0.30 -9.17 10.88
C PRO A 30 0.27 -10.59 11.01
N ALA A 31 -0.41 -11.48 11.74
CA ALA A 31 0.00 -12.88 11.87
C ALA A 31 -0.01 -13.62 10.53
N ARG A 32 -0.92 -13.28 9.61
CA ARG A 32 -0.93 -13.88 8.26
C ARG A 32 0.24 -13.44 7.41
N VAL A 33 0.69 -12.21 7.59
CA VAL A 33 1.88 -11.70 6.90
C VAL A 33 3.14 -12.39 7.41
N GLN A 34 3.25 -12.55 8.73
CA GLN A 34 4.37 -13.27 9.34
C GLN A 34 4.36 -14.75 8.98
N ALA A 35 3.21 -15.43 8.98
CA ALA A 35 3.07 -16.82 8.57
C ALA A 35 3.39 -17.04 7.08
N PHE A 36 3.16 -16.05 6.22
CA PHE A 36 3.60 -16.12 4.82
C PHE A 36 5.14 -16.07 4.68
N LEU A 37 5.82 -15.32 5.55
CA LEU A 37 7.28 -15.19 5.55
C LEU A 37 7.99 -16.33 6.29
N ASP A 38 7.27 -17.05 7.14
CA ASP A 38 7.78 -18.20 7.89
C ASP A 38 7.83 -19.47 7.02
N VAL A 39 8.72 -19.46 6.02
CA VAL A 39 8.91 -20.57 5.06
C VAL A 39 9.42 -21.85 5.74
N PHE A 40 10.03 -21.74 6.92
CA PHE A 40 10.60 -22.86 7.67
C PHE A 40 9.69 -23.39 8.79
N GLY A 41 8.56 -22.72 9.05
CA GLY A 41 7.61 -23.06 10.12
C GLY A 41 6.19 -23.29 9.60
N ASN A 42 5.23 -22.53 10.11
CA ASN A 42 3.80 -22.72 9.79
C ASN A 42 3.39 -21.88 8.57
N TRP A 43 3.99 -22.20 7.43
CA TRP A 43 3.87 -21.44 6.18
C TRP A 43 2.42 -21.39 5.65
N ASP A 44 1.85 -20.20 5.52
CA ASP A 44 0.50 -19.98 4.97
C ASP A 44 0.57 -19.34 3.56
N PRO A 45 0.29 -20.08 2.47
CA PRO A 45 0.34 -19.57 1.10
C PRO A 45 -0.84 -18.68 0.72
N SER A 46 -1.84 -18.50 1.59
CA SER A 46 -3.04 -17.71 1.31
C SER A 46 -2.73 -16.28 0.86
N LEU A 47 -1.64 -15.69 1.39
CA LEU A 47 -1.22 -14.34 1.03
C LEU A 47 -0.71 -14.24 -0.41
N ALA A 48 -0.07 -15.30 -0.95
CA ALA A 48 0.40 -15.32 -2.32
C ALA A 48 -0.75 -15.29 -3.34
N PHE A 49 -1.89 -15.91 -3.04
CA PHE A 49 -3.06 -15.85 -3.91
C PHE A 49 -3.68 -14.45 -3.96
N VAL A 50 -3.78 -13.78 -2.81
CA VAL A 50 -4.30 -12.41 -2.73
C VAL A 50 -3.34 -11.44 -3.42
N LEU A 51 -2.04 -11.53 -3.13
CA LEU A 51 -1.02 -10.71 -3.75
C LEU A 51 -0.93 -10.96 -5.26
N GLY A 52 -0.93 -12.23 -5.69
CA GLY A 52 -0.88 -12.62 -7.09
C GLY A 52 -2.10 -12.12 -7.88
N GLY A 53 -3.31 -12.24 -7.30
CA GLY A 53 -4.52 -11.66 -7.89
C GLY A 53 -4.44 -10.14 -8.01
N ALA A 54 -3.99 -9.46 -6.96
CA ALA A 54 -3.80 -8.01 -6.98
C ALA A 54 -2.78 -7.56 -8.04
N VAL A 55 -1.64 -8.25 -8.13
CA VAL A 55 -0.60 -7.97 -9.14
C VAL A 55 -1.12 -8.21 -10.55
N LEU A 56 -1.88 -9.27 -10.79
CA LEU A 56 -2.45 -9.58 -12.10
C LEU A 56 -3.47 -8.53 -12.54
N VAL A 57 -4.38 -8.12 -11.63
CA VAL A 57 -5.35 -7.04 -11.89
C VAL A 57 -4.62 -5.72 -12.14
N ALA A 58 -3.61 -5.38 -11.33
CA ALA A 58 -2.81 -4.17 -11.52
C ALA A 58 -2.05 -4.20 -12.85
N PHE A 59 -1.47 -5.35 -13.23
CA PHE A 59 -0.77 -5.52 -14.50
C PHE A 59 -1.69 -5.28 -15.69
N ILE A 60 -2.90 -5.86 -15.68
CA ILE A 60 -3.91 -5.61 -16.72
C ILE A 60 -4.30 -4.12 -16.74
N GLY A 61 -4.52 -3.51 -15.58
CA GLY A 61 -4.89 -2.10 -15.47
C GLY A 61 -3.82 -1.15 -16.00
N VAL A 62 -2.55 -1.37 -15.64
CA VAL A 62 -1.41 -0.57 -16.13
C VAL A 62 -1.21 -0.78 -17.63
N ARG A 63 -1.32 -2.02 -18.12
CA ARG A 63 -1.17 -2.32 -19.56
C ARG A 63 -2.31 -1.68 -20.37
N ALA A 64 -3.54 -1.75 -19.88
CA ALA A 64 -4.67 -1.05 -20.49
C ALA A 64 -4.45 0.47 -20.50
N ALA A 65 -4.00 1.05 -19.39
CA ALA A 65 -3.67 2.47 -19.30
C ALA A 65 -2.57 2.89 -20.29
N GLN A 66 -1.55 2.05 -20.51
CA GLN A 66 -0.51 2.29 -21.52
C GLN A 66 -1.04 2.27 -22.96
N HIS A 67 -2.11 1.53 -23.24
CA HIS A 67 -2.78 1.53 -24.54
C HIS A 67 -3.82 2.64 -24.68
N MET A 68 -4.16 3.35 -23.61
CA MET A 68 -5.07 4.49 -23.64
C MET A 68 -4.30 5.78 -23.88
N GLY A 69 -4.69 6.55 -24.90
CA GLY A 69 -4.04 7.82 -25.23
C GLY A 69 -4.26 8.94 -24.21
N HIS A 70 -5.31 8.85 -23.38
CA HIS A 70 -5.66 9.84 -22.37
C HIS A 70 -6.46 9.22 -21.21
N PRO A 71 -6.30 9.69 -19.96
CA PRO A 71 -7.12 9.22 -18.86
C PRO A 71 -8.56 9.69 -19.02
N VAL A 72 -9.52 8.86 -18.60
CA VAL A 72 -10.96 9.21 -18.67
C VAL A 72 -11.33 10.28 -17.63
N LEU A 73 -10.67 10.23 -16.47
CA LEU A 73 -10.97 11.06 -15.30
C LEU A 73 -9.95 12.16 -15.05
N ASP A 74 -8.82 12.17 -15.76
CA ASP A 74 -7.75 13.16 -15.58
C ASP A 74 -7.19 13.64 -16.93
N ASP A 75 -6.39 14.70 -16.90
CA ASP A 75 -5.83 15.30 -18.11
C ASP A 75 -4.53 14.62 -18.55
N MET A 76 -3.80 13.98 -17.63
CA MET A 76 -2.56 13.24 -17.91
C MET A 76 -2.40 12.01 -17.00
N PHE A 77 -1.75 10.97 -17.53
CA PHE A 77 -1.32 9.84 -16.71
C PHE A 77 -0.06 10.22 -15.92
N HIS A 78 -0.13 10.10 -14.59
CA HIS A 78 0.99 10.37 -13.68
C HIS A 78 1.81 9.09 -13.46
N LEU A 79 2.48 8.61 -14.50
CA LEU A 79 3.41 7.48 -14.36
C LEU A 79 4.79 7.96 -13.89
N PRO A 80 5.47 7.21 -12.99
CA PRO A 80 6.84 7.54 -12.61
C PRO A 80 7.77 7.52 -13.83
N THR A 81 8.41 8.64 -14.14
CA THR A 81 9.38 8.77 -15.23
C THR A 81 10.80 8.38 -14.80
N ASN A 82 11.06 8.32 -13.49
CA ASN A 82 12.36 7.96 -12.96
C ASN A 82 12.51 6.43 -12.87
N GLN A 83 13.38 5.86 -13.70
CA GLN A 83 13.71 4.43 -13.71
C GLN A 83 15.11 4.15 -13.13
N LYS A 84 15.78 5.16 -12.57
CA LYS A 84 17.11 5.00 -12.01
C LYS A 84 17.04 4.26 -10.69
N ILE A 85 17.80 3.17 -10.59
CA ILE A 85 17.99 2.43 -9.35
C ILE A 85 19.19 3.07 -8.64
N ASP A 86 18.89 3.99 -7.72
CA ASP A 86 19.91 4.73 -6.98
C ASP A 86 20.13 4.13 -5.58
N ALA A 87 21.30 4.38 -4.98
CA ALA A 87 21.63 3.88 -3.65
C ALA A 87 20.58 4.23 -2.55
N PRO A 88 19.98 5.44 -2.52
CA PRO A 88 18.88 5.74 -1.59
C PRO A 88 17.65 4.84 -1.77
N LEU A 89 17.33 4.44 -3.01
CA LEU A 89 16.21 3.55 -3.30
C LEU A 89 16.48 2.14 -2.80
N ILE A 90 17.70 1.64 -3.01
CA ILE A 90 18.12 0.31 -2.52
C ILE A 90 18.09 0.28 -0.99
N ILE A 91 18.68 1.28 -0.34
CA ILE A 91 18.73 1.36 1.14
C ILE A 91 17.31 1.50 1.70
N GLY A 92 16.48 2.37 1.11
CA GLY A 92 15.11 2.61 1.55
C GLY A 92 14.23 1.37 1.40
N SER A 93 14.30 0.68 0.26
CA SER A 93 13.54 -0.56 0.02
C SER A 93 13.98 -1.70 0.94
N ALA A 94 15.27 -1.83 1.23
CA ALA A 94 15.77 -2.80 2.19
C ALA A 94 15.26 -2.52 3.62
N LEU A 95 15.36 -1.27 4.09
CA LEU A 95 14.84 -0.88 5.41
C LEU A 95 13.32 -1.08 5.53
N PHE A 96 12.59 -0.72 4.47
CA PHE A 96 11.14 -0.92 4.41
C PHE A 96 10.78 -2.42 4.44
N GLY A 97 11.48 -3.25 3.67
CA GLY A 97 11.28 -4.70 3.64
C GLY A 97 11.58 -5.36 5.00
N LEU A 98 12.65 -4.95 5.67
CA LEU A 98 12.98 -5.42 7.02
C LEU A 98 11.89 -5.01 8.03
N GLY A 99 11.43 -3.76 7.99
CA GLY A 99 10.36 -3.28 8.86
C GLY A 99 9.03 -4.01 8.62
N TRP A 100 8.68 -4.24 7.37
CA TRP A 100 7.48 -5.01 6.99
C TRP A 100 7.57 -6.47 7.46
N GLY A 101 8.74 -7.12 7.30
CA GLY A 101 8.94 -8.50 7.74
C GLY A 101 8.88 -8.67 9.26
N LEU A 102 9.47 -7.74 10.01
CA LEU A 102 9.45 -7.76 11.48
C LEU A 102 8.07 -7.40 12.04
N GLY A 103 7.42 -6.37 11.49
CA GLY A 103 6.14 -5.85 11.99
C GLY A 103 4.92 -6.60 11.47
N GLY A 104 5.02 -7.28 10.32
CA GLY A 104 3.86 -7.89 9.64
C GLY A 104 2.83 -6.87 9.15
N PHE A 105 3.14 -5.57 9.16
CA PHE A 105 2.23 -4.49 8.78
C PHE A 105 2.60 -3.92 7.42
N CYS A 106 1.65 -3.98 6.48
CA CYS A 106 1.73 -3.27 5.20
C CYS A 106 1.00 -1.92 5.32
N PRO A 107 1.48 -0.83 4.68
CA PRO A 107 0.86 0.50 4.78
C PRO A 107 -0.63 0.52 4.40
N GLY A 108 -1.04 -0.27 3.39
CA GLY A 108 -2.44 -0.37 2.97
C GLY A 108 -3.34 -0.98 4.06
N PRO A 109 -3.07 -2.23 4.50
CA PRO A 109 -3.75 -2.84 5.64
C PRO A 109 -3.64 -2.04 6.94
N ALA A 110 -2.52 -1.35 7.21
CA ALA A 110 -2.38 -0.50 8.39
C ALA A 110 -3.41 0.65 8.37
N ILE A 111 -3.54 1.35 7.25
CA ILE A 111 -4.54 2.42 7.10
C ILE A 111 -5.96 1.85 7.11
N ALA A 112 -6.20 0.73 6.43
CA ALA A 112 -7.52 0.08 6.44
C ALA A 112 -7.89 -0.39 7.85
N SER A 113 -6.93 -0.90 8.62
CA SER A 113 -7.15 -1.37 9.99
C SER A 113 -7.52 -0.23 10.94
N LEU A 114 -7.07 1.02 10.74
CA LEU A 114 -7.54 2.17 11.53
C LEU A 114 -9.07 2.27 11.58
N SER A 115 -9.75 1.95 10.48
CA SER A 115 -11.22 1.98 10.44
C SER A 115 -11.86 0.96 11.38
N VAL A 116 -11.20 -0.18 11.59
CA VAL A 116 -11.64 -1.26 12.48
C VAL A 116 -11.17 -1.01 13.92
N THR A 117 -9.97 -0.47 14.10
CA THR A 117 -9.38 -0.13 15.41
C THR A 117 -10.04 1.09 16.05
N ALA A 118 -10.57 2.04 15.26
CA ALA A 118 -11.39 3.13 15.77
C ALA A 118 -12.71 2.65 16.39
N LEU A 119 -13.24 1.52 15.91
CA LEU A 119 -14.42 0.86 16.45
C LEU A 119 -14.10 -0.09 17.61
N THR A 120 -12.89 -0.65 17.63
CA THR A 120 -12.50 -1.69 18.58
C THR A 120 -11.18 -1.29 19.23
N SER A 121 -11.24 -0.80 20.47
CA SER A 121 -10.15 -0.23 21.29
C SER A 121 -8.94 -1.17 21.55
N GLY A 122 -8.29 -1.72 20.52
CA GLY A 122 -7.58 -2.99 20.66
C GLY A 122 -6.21 -3.17 19.99
N ALA A 123 -5.66 -2.21 19.23
CA ALA A 123 -4.35 -2.41 18.60
C ALA A 123 -3.44 -1.17 18.69
N PRO A 124 -2.81 -0.88 19.85
CA PRO A 124 -1.81 0.19 19.98
C PRO A 124 -0.64 0.04 18.99
N GLN A 125 -0.34 -1.18 18.54
CA GLN A 125 0.73 -1.48 17.58
C GLN A 125 0.49 -0.84 16.21
N VAL A 126 -0.77 -0.81 15.73
CA VAL A 126 -1.13 -0.19 14.44
C VAL A 126 -0.92 1.32 14.51
N ILE A 127 -1.33 1.95 15.60
CA ILE A 127 -1.17 3.38 15.83
C ILE A 127 0.33 3.73 15.91
N LEU A 128 1.11 2.96 16.67
CA LEU A 128 2.56 3.11 16.75
C LEU A 128 3.24 2.97 15.38
N PHE A 129 2.86 1.98 14.58
CA PHE A 129 3.38 1.80 13.24
C PHE A 129 3.09 3.00 12.34
N ILE A 130 1.85 3.51 12.36
CA ILE A 130 1.45 4.65 11.55
C ILE A 130 2.17 5.92 11.99
N LEU A 131 2.29 6.16 13.29
CA LEU A 131 3.06 7.29 13.82
C LEU A 131 4.53 7.21 13.42
N ALA A 132 5.16 6.03 13.54
CA ALA A 132 6.53 5.81 13.10
C ALA A 132 6.70 6.00 11.59
N MET A 133 5.75 5.52 10.79
CA MET A 133 5.73 5.71 9.33
C MET A 133 5.62 7.19 8.96
N LEU A 134 4.69 7.94 9.58
CA LEU A 134 4.52 9.38 9.37
C LEU A 134 5.76 10.17 9.81
N LEU A 135 6.36 9.82 10.95
CA LEU A 135 7.61 10.41 11.40
C LEU A 135 8.75 10.14 10.40
N GLY A 136 8.90 8.91 9.92
CA GLY A 136 9.89 8.56 8.91
C GLY A 136 9.72 9.33 7.60
N MET A 137 8.49 9.42 7.10
CA MET A 137 8.16 10.18 5.88
C MET A 137 8.44 11.67 6.05
N THR A 138 7.98 12.28 7.13
CA THR A 138 8.21 13.72 7.39
C THR A 138 9.68 14.05 7.62
N LEU A 139 10.42 13.15 8.28
CA LEU A 139 11.86 13.29 8.48
C LEU A 139 12.61 13.19 7.15
N HIS A 140 12.29 12.19 6.33
CA HIS A 140 12.90 12.03 5.01
C HIS A 140 12.60 13.23 4.10
N ASP A 141 11.35 13.69 4.10
CA ASP A 141 10.95 14.84 3.30
C ASP A 141 11.65 16.13 3.74
N ARG A 142 11.78 16.36 5.05
CA ARG A 142 12.47 17.56 5.56
C ARG A 142 13.99 17.53 5.39
N LEU A 143 14.64 16.39 5.58
CA LEU A 143 16.10 16.29 5.51
C LEU A 143 16.65 15.99 4.11
N TRP A 144 15.88 15.28 3.27
CA TRP A 144 16.39 14.72 2.02
C TRP A 144 15.71 15.27 0.76
N SER A 145 14.39 15.53 0.76
CA SER A 145 13.70 16.06 -0.44
C SER A 145 14.09 17.50 -0.79
N ARG A 146 14.77 18.20 0.13
CA ARG A 146 15.34 19.53 -0.08
C ARG A 146 16.71 19.54 -0.76
N ARG A 147 17.28 18.38 -1.10
CA ARG A 147 18.53 18.33 -1.87
C ARG A 147 18.19 18.29 -3.37
N PRO A 148 18.64 19.29 -4.15
CA PRO A 148 18.33 19.38 -5.59
C PRO A 148 18.91 18.21 -6.39
#